data_AF-W6UA85-F1
#
_entry.id   AF-W6UA85-F1
#
_cell.length_a   1.000
_cell.length_b   1.000
_cell.length_c   1.000
_cell.angle_alpha   90.00
_cell.angle_beta   90.00
_cell.angle_gamma   90.00
#
_symmetry.space_group_name_H-M   'P 1'
#
loop_
_entity.id
_entity.type
_entity.pdbx_description
1 polymer ?
#
loop_
_entity_poly.entity_id
_entity_poly.type
_entity_poly.pdbx_seq_one_letter_code
_entity_poly.pdbx_strand_id
1 'polypeptide(L)'
;MSAVGHMALGVYGFGCEDALLHLLNFVWPNVFETSPHVVQAFMAAIEGSRVALGPNRIIQYALQGLFHPARKVRDIMWKVYNTIYIGNQDGLVYGFPRIKDEEKNTYVRHELDYVL
;
A
#
# COMPACT_ATOMS: atom_id res chain seq x y z
N MET A 1 17.30 2.45 -0.28
CA MET A 1 15.99 1.76 -0.28
C MET A 1 16.11 0.24 -0.14
N SER A 2 17.01 -0.44 -0.85
CA SER A 2 17.22 -1.91 -0.70
C SER A 2 17.44 -2.36 0.75
N ALA A 3 18.23 -1.62 1.54
CA ALA A 3 18.42 -1.90 2.96
C ALA A 3 17.09 -1.91 3.76
N VAL A 4 16.16 -0.99 3.49
CA VAL A 4 14.85 -0.94 4.17
C VAL A 4 14.02 -2.17 3.81
N GLY A 5 14.04 -2.62 2.55
CA GLY A 5 13.38 -3.85 2.14
C GLY A 5 13.91 -5.09 2.87
N HIS A 6 15.24 -5.24 2.96
CA HIS A 6 15.85 -6.36 3.68
C HIS A 6 15.59 -6.30 5.18
N MET A 7 15.67 -5.10 5.79
CA MET A 7 15.35 -4.92 7.21
C MET A 7 13.88 -5.29 7.48
N ALA A 8 12.93 -4.79 6.68
CA ALA A 8 11.51 -5.08 6.84
C ALA A 8 11.23 -6.59 6.80
N LEU A 9 11.82 -7.31 5.84
CA LEU A 9 11.68 -8.77 5.75
C LEU A 9 12.37 -9.49 6.93
N GLY A 10 13.54 -9.02 7.35
CA GLY A 10 14.31 -9.64 8.43
C GLY A 10 13.68 -9.51 9.82
N VAL A 11 12.91 -8.44 10.06
CA VAL A 11 12.25 -8.17 11.35
C VAL A 11 10.73 -8.40 11.31
N TYR A 12 10.22 -9.05 10.28
CA TYR A 12 8.80 -9.42 10.19
C TYR A 12 8.37 -10.26 11.40
N GLY A 13 7.31 -9.83 12.09
CA GLY A 13 6.75 -10.54 13.24
C GLY A 13 7.47 -10.29 14.57
N PHE A 14 8.46 -9.39 14.61
CA PHE A 14 9.22 -9.06 15.83
C PHE A 14 8.78 -7.75 16.51
N GLY A 15 7.66 -7.14 16.11
CA GLY A 15 7.12 -5.96 16.78
C GLY A 15 7.86 -4.65 16.47
N CYS A 16 8.44 -4.51 15.27
CA CYS A 16 9.19 -3.32 14.83
C CYS A 16 8.41 -2.42 13.86
N GLU A 17 7.08 -2.47 13.91
CA GLU A 17 6.21 -1.78 12.94
C GLU A 17 6.33 -0.26 13.02
N ASP A 18 6.62 0.30 14.20
CA ASP A 18 6.79 1.73 14.43
C ASP A 18 8.03 2.30 13.69
N ALA A 19 9.17 1.64 13.85
CA ALA A 19 10.43 2.00 13.21
C ALA A 19 10.35 1.79 11.69
N LEU A 20 9.74 0.69 11.25
CA LEU A 20 9.54 0.42 9.83
C LEU A 20 8.58 1.43 9.19
N LEU A 21 7.50 1.82 9.88
CA LEU A 21 6.60 2.87 9.41
C LEU A 21 7.31 4.22 9.32
N HIS A 22 8.16 4.54 10.29
CA HIS A 22 8.99 5.74 10.23
C HIS A 22 9.90 5.73 8.99
N LEU A 23 10.58 4.62 8.71
CA LEU A 23 11.41 4.48 7.51
C LEU A 23 10.59 4.55 6.22
N LEU A 24 9.38 3.99 6.20
CA LEU A 24 8.48 4.07 5.04
C LEU A 24 8.19 5.52 4.66
N ASN A 25 8.06 6.44 5.63
CA ASN A 25 7.87 7.87 5.35
C ASN A 25 9.03 8.52 4.61
N PHE A 26 10.25 8.01 4.75
CA PHE A 26 11.42 8.47 3.98
C PHE A 26 11.57 7.73 2.65
N VAL A 27 11.06 6.50 2.54
CA VAL A 27 11.04 5.75 1.28
C VAL A 27 9.99 6.32 0.33
N TRP A 28 8.80 6.67 0.83
CA TRP A 28 7.64 7.05 0.02
C TRP A 28 7.85 8.23 -0.95
N PRO A 29 8.58 9.32 -0.59
CA PRO A 29 8.85 10.42 -1.51
C PRO A 29 9.57 10.01 -2.81
N ASN A 30 10.31 8.89 -2.78
CA ASN A 30 11.04 8.37 -3.94
C ASN A 30 10.14 7.65 -4.95
N VAL A 31 8.82 7.59 -4.72
CA VAL A 31 7.86 6.94 -5.63
C VAL A 31 7.87 7.53 -7.04
N PHE A 32 8.24 8.81 -7.20
CA PHE A 32 8.28 9.50 -8.50
C PHE A 32 9.65 9.49 -9.18
N GLU A 33 10.58 8.69 -8.68
CA GLU A 33 11.87 8.49 -9.32
C GLU A 33 11.75 7.88 -10.71
N THR A 34 12.70 8.21 -11.58
CA THR A 34 12.71 7.75 -12.98
C THR A 34 13.80 6.73 -13.26
N SER A 35 14.85 6.69 -12.44
CA SER A 35 15.95 5.74 -12.61
C SER A 35 15.46 4.30 -12.39
N PRO A 36 15.63 3.39 -13.37
CA PRO A 36 15.10 2.02 -13.28
C PRO A 36 15.55 1.26 -12.03
N HIS A 37 16.83 1.37 -11.66
CA HIS A 37 17.39 0.70 -10.48
C HIS A 37 16.80 1.24 -9.17
N VAL A 38 16.54 2.55 -9.12
CA VAL A 38 15.97 3.22 -7.94
C VAL A 38 14.49 2.86 -7.79
N VAL A 39 13.75 2.82 -8.90
CA VAL A 39 12.35 2.36 -8.92
C VAL A 39 12.23 0.90 -8.50
N GLN A 40 13.12 0.02 -8.97
CA GLN A 40 13.14 -1.37 -8.53
C GLN A 40 13.43 -1.49 -7.03
N ALA A 41 14.41 -0.72 -6.51
CA ALA A 41 14.71 -0.70 -5.09
C ALA A 41 13.56 -0.12 -4.24
N PHE A 42 12.82 0.85 -4.76
CA PHE A 42 11.59 1.37 -4.15
C PHE A 42 10.53 0.28 -4.07
N MET A 43 10.21 -0.36 -5.20
CA MET A 43 9.18 -1.41 -5.25
C MET A 43 9.51 -2.59 -4.32
N ALA A 44 10.78 -2.99 -4.26
CA ALA A 44 11.25 -4.03 -3.32
C ALA A 44 11.09 -3.60 -1.86
N ALA A 45 11.35 -2.34 -1.52
CA ALA A 45 11.13 -1.81 -0.17
C ALA A 45 9.64 -1.77 0.18
N ILE A 46 8.77 -1.43 -0.76
CA ILE A 46 7.31 -1.49 -0.57
C ILE A 46 6.84 -2.93 -0.33
N GLU A 47 7.37 -3.90 -1.07
CA GLU A 47 7.01 -5.30 -0.89
C GLU A 47 7.45 -5.85 0.48
N GLY A 48 8.68 -5.55 0.91
CA GLY A 48 9.14 -5.89 2.26
C GLY A 48 8.31 -5.21 3.35
N SER A 49 7.98 -3.93 3.16
CA SER A 49 7.14 -3.17 4.09
C SER A 49 5.70 -3.72 4.13
N ARG A 50 5.15 -4.20 3.02
CA ARG A 50 3.83 -4.85 2.97
C ARG A 50 3.79 -6.11 3.83
N VAL A 51 4.84 -6.92 3.82
CA VAL A 51 4.93 -8.12 4.68
C VAL A 51 5.02 -7.70 6.14
N ALA A 52 5.91 -6.75 6.46
CA ALA A 52 6.21 -6.36 7.83
C ALA A 52 5.11 -5.53 8.51
N LEU A 53 4.55 -4.53 7.81
CA LEU A 53 3.53 -3.60 8.32
C LEU A 53 2.10 -4.05 8.01
N GLY A 54 1.95 -5.05 7.14
CA GLY A 54 0.67 -5.47 6.59
C GLY A 54 0.25 -4.64 5.36
N PRO A 55 -0.63 -5.22 4.50
CA PRO A 55 -1.04 -4.59 3.25
C PRO A 55 -1.88 -3.32 3.46
N ASN A 56 -2.57 -3.20 4.60
CA ASN A 56 -3.46 -2.08 4.89
C ASN A 56 -2.73 -0.79 5.24
N ARG A 57 -1.53 -0.87 5.80
CA ARG A 57 -0.69 0.31 5.97
C ARG A 57 -0.25 0.84 4.61
N ILE A 58 0.14 -0.04 3.68
CA ILE A 58 0.59 0.39 2.36
C ILE A 58 -0.56 0.94 1.51
N ILE A 59 -1.75 0.31 1.54
CA ILE A 59 -2.90 0.83 0.78
C ILE A 59 -3.34 2.22 1.25
N GLN A 60 -3.21 2.54 2.55
CA GLN A 60 -3.49 3.89 3.08
C GLN A 60 -2.61 4.97 2.45
N TYR A 61 -1.36 4.65 2.09
CA TYR A 61 -0.47 5.57 1.38
C TYR A 61 -0.82 5.65 -0.11
N ALA A 62 -1.18 4.52 -0.73
CA ALA A 62 -1.51 4.46 -2.16
C ALA A 62 -2.87 5.10 -2.50
N LEU A 63 -3.88 5.00 -1.62
CA LEU A 63 -5.26 5.42 -1.85
C LEU A 63 -5.39 6.87 -2.33
N GLN A 64 -4.57 7.77 -1.79
CA GLN A 64 -4.57 9.20 -2.15
C GLN A 64 -4.23 9.43 -3.64
N GLY A 65 -3.48 8.50 -4.24
CA GLY A 65 -2.96 8.61 -5.59
C GLY A 65 -3.69 7.79 -6.65
N LEU A 66 -4.53 6.82 -6.27
CA LEU A 66 -5.19 5.90 -7.21
C LEU A 66 -6.11 6.62 -8.22
N PHE A 67 -6.92 7.55 -7.72
CA PHE A 67 -7.85 8.34 -8.54
C PHE A 67 -7.39 9.79 -8.74
N HIS A 68 -6.11 10.07 -8.55
CA HIS A 68 -5.56 11.41 -8.70
C HIS A 68 -5.75 11.94 -10.14
N PRO A 69 -6.05 13.23 -10.40
CA PRO A 69 -6.31 13.75 -11.75
C PRO A 69 -5.13 13.63 -12.72
N ALA A 70 -3.89 13.74 -12.21
CA ALA A 70 -2.68 13.59 -13.01
C ALA A 70 -2.39 12.12 -13.36
N ARG A 71 -2.28 11.81 -14.65
CA ARG A 71 -1.97 10.46 -15.16
C ARG A 71 -0.68 9.89 -14.56
N LYS A 72 0.39 10.71 -14.53
CA LYS A 72 1.70 10.30 -13.98
C LYS A 72 1.62 9.81 -12.54
N VAL A 73 0.71 10.37 -11.74
CA VAL A 73 0.49 9.92 -10.35
C VAL A 73 -0.25 8.59 -10.33
N ARG A 74 -1.31 8.46 -11.13
CA ARG A 74 -2.07 7.21 -11.22
C ARG A 74 -1.21 6.04 -11.67
N ASP A 75 -0.39 6.22 -12.71
CA ASP A 75 0.40 5.13 -13.29
C ASP A 75 1.28 4.42 -12.24
N ILE A 76 1.92 5.18 -11.36
CA ILE A 76 2.76 4.61 -10.30
C ILE A 76 1.95 4.09 -9.11
N MET A 77 0.87 4.76 -8.74
CA MET A 77 0.04 4.36 -7.59
C MET A 77 -0.72 3.07 -7.88
N TRP A 78 -1.22 2.91 -9.11
CA TRP A 78 -1.78 1.65 -9.58
C TRP A 78 -0.72 0.55 -9.65
N LYS A 79 0.53 0.85 -10.00
CA LYS A 79 1.62 -0.13 -9.94
C LYS A 79 1.89 -0.61 -8.51
N VAL A 80 1.91 0.30 -7.53
CA VAL A 80 2.02 -0.05 -6.11
C VAL A 80 0.82 -0.88 -5.67
N TYR A 81 -0.40 -0.46 -6.02
CA TYR A 81 -1.63 -1.20 -5.72
C TYR A 81 -1.60 -2.63 -6.28
N ASN A 82 -1.22 -2.81 -7.53
CA ASN A 82 -1.15 -4.14 -8.15
C ASN A 82 -0.17 -5.04 -7.41
N THR A 83 0.96 -4.49 -6.94
CA THR A 83 1.97 -5.25 -6.19
C THR A 83 1.42 -5.72 -4.84
N ILE A 84 0.73 -4.84 -4.10
CA ILE A 84 0.12 -5.24 -2.81
C ILE A 84 -1.06 -6.19 -2.99
N TYR A 85 -1.85 -6.01 -4.06
CA TYR A 85 -3.02 -6.82 -4.37
C TYR A 85 -2.61 -8.26 -4.68
N ILE A 86 -1.59 -8.46 -5.50
CA ILE A 86 -1.03 -9.79 -5.80
C ILE A 86 -0.45 -10.42 -4.52
N GLY A 87 0.21 -9.64 -3.67
CA GLY A 87 0.93 -10.16 -2.50
C GLY A 87 0.06 -10.56 -1.30
N ASN A 88 -1.10 -9.93 -1.10
CA ASN A 88 -2.05 -10.30 -0.04
C ASN A 88 -3.44 -9.71 -0.31
N GLN A 89 -4.17 -10.28 -1.27
CA GLN A 89 -5.51 -9.83 -1.65
C GLN A 89 -6.50 -9.90 -0.47
N ASP A 90 -6.54 -11.02 0.24
CA ASP A 90 -7.52 -11.25 1.32
C ASP A 90 -7.31 -10.25 2.48
N GLY A 91 -6.05 -9.98 2.80
CA GLY A 91 -5.68 -8.98 3.79
C GLY A 91 -6.13 -7.55 3.47
N LEU A 92 -6.50 -7.24 2.22
CA LEU A 92 -7.00 -5.92 1.83
C LEU A 92 -8.49 -5.73 2.09
N VAL A 93 -9.26 -6.82 2.26
CA VAL A 93 -10.74 -6.75 2.37
C VAL A 93 -11.16 -5.80 3.49
N TYR A 94 -10.50 -5.84 4.64
CA TYR A 94 -10.80 -4.96 5.78
C TYR A 94 -10.10 -3.58 5.71
N GLY A 95 -9.20 -3.36 4.75
CA GLY A 95 -8.51 -2.08 4.56
C GLY A 95 -9.17 -1.14 3.55
N PHE A 96 -10.09 -1.64 2.72
CA PHE A 96 -10.78 -0.79 1.76
C PHE A 96 -11.69 0.24 2.44
N PRO A 97 -11.62 1.52 2.05
CA PRO A 97 -12.48 2.55 2.60
C PRO A 97 -13.94 2.29 2.24
N ARG A 98 -14.86 2.73 3.09
CA ARG A 98 -16.28 2.71 2.79
C ARG A 98 -16.59 3.78 1.74
N ILE A 99 -17.09 3.34 0.58
CA ILE A 99 -17.59 4.21 -0.47
C ILE A 99 -19.12 4.23 -0.33
N LYS A 100 -19.71 5.43 -0.32
CA LYS A 100 -21.16 5.60 -0.22
C LYS A 100 -21.81 5.21 -1.55
N ASP A 101 -23.03 4.70 -1.47
CA ASP A 101 -23.82 4.41 -2.65
C ASP A 101 -24.10 5.68 -3.45
N GLU A 102 -24.20 5.51 -4.76
CA GLU A 102 -24.62 6.54 -5.70
C GLU A 102 -25.99 6.15 -6.28
N GLU A 103 -26.69 7.10 -6.90
CA GLU A 103 -28.05 6.89 -7.44
C GLU A 103 -28.16 5.65 -8.35
N LYS A 104 -27.09 5.33 -9.09
CA LYS A 104 -27.05 4.22 -10.05
C LYS A 104 -26.41 2.94 -9.50
N ASN A 105 -25.62 3.04 -8.43
CA ASN A 105 -24.70 1.97 -8.03
C ASN A 105 -24.69 1.78 -6.52
N THR A 106 -24.77 0.54 -6.08
CA THR A 106 -24.57 0.13 -4.69
C THR A 106 -23.10 -0.28 -4.49
N TYR A 107 -22.37 0.48 -3.67
CA TYR A 107 -20.95 0.29 -3.36
C TYR A 107 -20.71 -0.13 -1.90
N VAL A 108 -21.69 0.03 -1.01
CA VAL A 108 -21.58 -0.37 0.38
C VAL A 108 -21.60 -1.89 0.52
N ARG A 109 -20.72 -2.42 1.38
CA ARG A 109 -20.65 -3.83 1.75
C ARG A 109 -21.44 -4.06 3.05
N HIS A 110 -22.74 -4.32 2.91
CA HIS A 110 -23.68 -4.36 4.04
C HIS A 110 -23.37 -5.48 5.05
N GLU A 111 -22.76 -6.57 4.60
CA GLU A 111 -22.40 -7.73 5.43
C GLU A 111 -21.39 -7.37 6.53
N LEU A 112 -20.58 -6.32 6.31
CA LEU A 112 -19.59 -5.84 7.29
C LEU A 112 -20.21 -4.95 8.37
N ASP A 113 -21.47 -4.54 8.23
CA ASP A 113 -22.19 -3.68 9.19
C ASP A 113 -23.03 -4.49 10.19
N TYR A 114 -23.14 -5.82 10.03
CA TYR A 114 -23.89 -6.66 10.97
C TYR A 114 -23.26 -6.65 12.36
N VAL A 115 -24.07 -6.35 13.38
CA VAL A 115 -23.72 -6.46 14.80
C VAL A 115 -24.70 -7.43 15.43
N LEU A 116 -24.18 -8.52 16.01
CA LEU A 116 -24.96 -9.56 16.69
C LEU A 116 -25.07 -9.28 18.19
#